data_AF-D7FMW7-F1
#
_entry.id   AF-D7FMW7-F1
#
_cell.length_a   1.000
_cell.length_b   1.000
_cell.length_c   1.000
_cell.angle_alpha   90.00
_cell.angle_beta   90.00
_cell.angle_gamma   90.00
#
_symmetry.space_group_name_H-M   'P 1'
#
loop_
_entity.id
_entity.type
_entity.pdbx_description
1 polymer ?
#
loop_
_entity_poly.entity_id
_entity_poly.type
_entity_poly.pdbx_seq_one_letter_code
_entity_poly.pdbx_strand_id
1 'polypeptide(L)'
;MGKKCTYPAGCPKQALFGVPGSKKREFCALHAIQGMVDIHSKRCGEPDCSKWPSYGLIGSKKALFCAPHAREGMVPVNGKRCGYPGCAKQPSFGVVGSKKREFCALHATGDMVDVHTRRCGRPGCSKHPSFGVAGGKKADFCSLHAIDGMINVISKSCAFAGCYKQASYGIDGSKKREFCARHAADGMVNVISKR
;
A
#
# COMPACT_ATOMS: atom_id res chain seq x y z
N MET A 1 30.77 -3.81 -6.48
CA MET A 1 30.86 -3.15 -5.16
C MET A 1 30.60 -1.65 -5.31
N GLY A 2 29.76 -1.06 -4.46
CA GLY A 2 29.53 0.40 -4.42
C GLY A 2 30.67 1.14 -3.72
N LYS A 3 30.99 2.38 -4.14
CA LYS A 3 31.99 3.23 -3.46
C LYS A 3 31.50 3.57 -2.05
N LYS A 4 32.37 3.45 -1.05
CA LYS A 4 32.08 3.85 0.34
C LYS A 4 32.13 5.37 0.49
N CYS A 5 31.45 5.89 1.50
CA CYS A 5 31.44 7.28 1.87
C CYS A 5 32.84 7.78 2.25
N THR A 6 33.28 8.90 1.69
CA THR A 6 34.61 9.51 1.90
C THR A 6 34.66 10.39 3.16
N TYR A 7 33.83 10.10 4.16
CA TYR A 7 33.81 10.87 5.41
C TYR A 7 35.07 10.55 6.25
N PRO A 8 35.71 11.54 6.88
CA PRO A 8 37.03 11.38 7.52
C PRO A 8 37.11 10.25 8.54
N ALA A 9 36.02 9.96 9.26
CA ALA A 9 35.95 8.89 10.26
C ALA A 9 35.74 7.48 9.67
N GLY A 10 35.88 7.28 8.35
CA GLY A 10 35.76 5.96 7.72
C GLY A 10 34.33 5.41 7.75
N CYS A 11 33.39 6.10 7.12
CA CYS A 11 31.99 5.68 7.14
C CYS A 11 31.75 4.41 6.27
N PRO A 12 31.14 3.34 6.82
CA PRO A 12 30.91 2.10 6.07
C PRO A 12 29.75 2.20 5.07
N LYS A 13 28.94 3.26 5.15
CA LYS A 13 27.78 3.47 4.27
C LYS A 13 28.23 3.75 2.85
N GLN A 14 27.42 3.34 1.89
CA GLN A 14 27.65 3.61 0.48
C GLN A 14 27.56 5.12 0.20
N ALA A 15 28.46 5.63 -0.64
CA ALA A 15 28.38 6.97 -1.19
C ALA A 15 27.24 7.03 -2.22
N LEU A 16 26.29 7.93 -1.99
CA LEU A 16 25.11 8.17 -2.83
C LEU A 16 25.05 9.64 -3.30
N PHE A 17 25.58 10.57 -2.50
CA PHE A 17 25.49 12.01 -2.69
C PHE A 17 26.78 12.56 -3.30
N GLY A 18 26.61 13.60 -4.12
CA GLY A 18 27.71 14.35 -4.73
C GLY A 18 27.21 15.71 -5.24
N VAL A 19 28.12 16.45 -5.88
CA VAL A 19 27.80 17.76 -6.48
C VAL A 19 26.76 17.59 -7.59
N PRO A 20 25.75 18.47 -7.72
CA PRO A 20 24.80 18.45 -8.82
C PRO A 20 25.50 18.40 -10.19
N GLY A 21 25.05 17.50 -11.07
CA GLY A 21 25.67 17.28 -12.40
C GLY A 21 26.93 16.42 -12.41
N SER A 22 27.52 16.12 -11.25
CA SER A 22 28.67 15.21 -11.15
C SER A 22 28.25 13.74 -11.24
N LYS A 23 29.11 12.91 -11.82
CA LYS A 23 29.00 11.44 -11.75
C LYS A 23 29.70 10.86 -10.49
N LYS A 24 30.41 11.69 -9.73
CA LYS A 24 31.23 11.28 -8.59
C LYS A 24 30.42 11.32 -7.29
N ARG A 25 30.17 10.13 -6.75
CA ARG A 25 29.54 9.91 -5.43
C ARG A 25 30.61 9.95 -4.35
N GLU A 26 30.43 10.79 -3.35
CA GLU A 26 31.43 11.04 -2.31
C GLU A 26 30.85 10.75 -0.92
N PHE A 27 29.62 11.16 -0.64
CA PHE A 27 29.05 11.06 0.70
C PHE A 27 27.82 10.16 0.78
N CYS A 28 27.55 9.59 1.96
CA CYS A 28 26.28 8.95 2.24
C CYS A 28 25.22 10.02 2.60
N ALA A 29 23.94 9.64 2.69
CA ALA A 29 22.85 10.57 3.00
C ALA A 29 23.06 11.37 4.29
N LEU A 30 23.71 10.78 5.30
CA LEU A 30 23.98 11.46 6.56
C LEU A 30 25.15 12.45 6.50
N HIS A 31 26.10 12.24 5.58
CA HIS A 31 27.29 13.07 5.44
C HIS A 31 27.22 13.98 4.21
N ALA A 32 26.03 14.11 3.61
CA ALA A 32 25.81 15.02 2.51
C ALA A 32 25.97 16.47 3.00
N ILE A 33 26.88 17.21 2.39
CA ILE A 33 27.13 18.62 2.70
C ILE A 33 26.10 19.47 1.96
N GLN A 34 25.85 20.69 2.43
CA GLN A 34 24.90 21.62 1.81
C GLN A 34 25.12 21.74 0.29
N GLY A 35 24.04 21.62 -0.48
CA GLY A 35 24.07 21.67 -1.95
C GLY A 35 24.35 20.32 -2.63
N MET A 36 24.74 19.26 -1.89
CA MET A 36 24.89 17.93 -2.47
C MET A 36 23.56 17.23 -2.70
N VAL A 37 23.49 16.44 -3.77
CA VAL A 37 22.28 15.74 -4.18
C VAL A 37 22.55 14.25 -4.37
N ASP A 38 21.52 13.42 -4.17
CA ASP A 38 21.61 11.99 -4.50
C ASP A 38 21.73 11.84 -6.03
N ILE A 39 22.93 11.44 -6.47
CA ILE A 39 23.26 11.18 -7.88
C ILE A 39 23.29 9.67 -8.19
N HIS A 40 23.06 8.82 -7.18
CA HIS A 40 22.94 7.38 -7.36
C HIS A 40 21.52 6.99 -7.78
N SER A 41 20.52 7.55 -7.09
CA SER A 41 19.11 7.25 -7.34
C SER A 41 18.66 7.78 -8.69
N LYS A 42 17.88 6.97 -9.40
CA LYS A 42 17.23 7.41 -10.65
C LYS A 42 16.25 8.54 -10.32
N ARG A 43 16.26 9.58 -11.14
CA ARG A 43 15.32 10.71 -11.04
C ARG A 43 14.36 10.70 -12.22
N CYS A 44 13.20 11.30 -12.01
CA CYS A 44 12.29 11.66 -13.08
C CYS A 44 13.04 12.49 -14.14
N GLY A 45 12.79 12.25 -15.42
CA GLY A 45 13.38 13.01 -16.52
C GLY A 45 12.79 14.41 -16.70
N GLU A 46 11.98 14.88 -15.76
CA GLU A 46 11.46 16.25 -15.76
C GLU A 46 12.48 17.14 -15.04
N PRO A 47 12.84 18.31 -15.58
CA PRO A 47 13.70 19.28 -14.91
C PRO A 47 13.24 19.55 -13.48
N ASP A 48 14.20 19.66 -12.55
CA ASP A 48 13.97 19.95 -11.13
C ASP A 48 13.09 18.93 -10.36
N CYS A 49 12.75 17.79 -10.97
CA CYS A 49 11.98 16.76 -10.29
C CYS A 49 12.88 15.75 -9.56
N SER A 50 12.81 15.76 -8.22
CA SER A 50 13.52 14.80 -7.37
C SER A 50 12.74 13.50 -7.09
N LYS A 51 11.57 13.30 -7.72
CA LYS A 51 10.76 12.08 -7.54
C LYS A 51 11.38 10.90 -8.29
N TRP A 52 11.21 9.70 -7.74
CA TRP A 52 11.59 8.46 -8.40
C TRP A 52 10.74 8.23 -9.67
N PRO A 53 11.36 7.84 -10.79
CA PRO A 53 10.62 7.53 -12.00
C PRO A 53 9.90 6.20 -11.83
N SER A 54 8.62 6.16 -12.23
CA SER A 54 7.76 4.98 -12.18
C SER A 54 6.99 4.71 -13.47
N TYR A 55 6.98 5.67 -14.39
CA TYR A 55 6.29 5.62 -15.68
C TYR A 55 7.30 5.61 -16.83
N GLY A 56 6.96 4.89 -17.90
CA GLY A 56 7.74 4.83 -19.12
C GLY A 56 6.92 4.24 -20.26
N LEU A 57 7.56 3.94 -21.39
CA LEU A 57 6.86 3.41 -22.56
C LEU A 57 6.29 2.00 -22.31
N ILE A 58 5.21 1.67 -23.02
CA ILE A 58 4.62 0.33 -23.01
C ILE A 58 5.70 -0.68 -23.46
N GLY A 59 5.80 -1.82 -22.76
CA GLY A 59 6.83 -2.84 -23.01
C GLY A 59 8.23 -2.51 -22.46
N SER A 60 8.51 -1.26 -22.08
CA SER A 60 9.81 -0.88 -21.51
C SER A 60 9.96 -1.33 -20.06
N LYS A 61 11.17 -1.78 -19.71
CA LYS A 61 11.61 -2.00 -18.32
C LYS A 61 12.18 -0.72 -17.67
N LYS A 62 12.35 0.35 -18.44
CA LYS A 62 12.97 1.59 -17.98
C LYS A 62 11.90 2.63 -17.64
N ALA A 63 11.89 3.06 -16.38
CA ALA A 63 11.11 4.22 -15.94
C ALA A 63 11.85 5.50 -16.31
N LEU A 64 11.14 6.44 -16.90
CA LEU A 64 11.64 7.73 -17.34
C LEU A 64 11.07 8.86 -16.51
N PHE A 65 9.77 8.81 -16.17
CA PHE A 65 9.08 9.90 -15.46
C PHE A 65 8.38 9.40 -14.21
N CYS A 66 8.14 10.29 -13.26
CA CYS A 66 7.28 10.01 -12.10
C CYS A 66 5.80 10.12 -12.49
N ALA A 67 4.88 9.62 -11.65
CA ALA A 67 3.44 9.60 -11.99
C ALA A 67 2.87 10.98 -12.38
N PRO A 68 3.19 12.08 -11.69
CA PRO A 68 2.72 13.42 -12.09
C PRO A 68 3.30 13.94 -13.41
N HIS A 69 4.45 13.43 -13.86
CA HIS A 69 5.11 13.85 -15.10
C HIS A 69 5.00 12.77 -16.20
N ALA A 70 4.08 11.82 -16.03
CA ALA A 70 3.79 10.83 -17.05
C ALA A 70 3.18 11.54 -18.27
N ARG A 71 3.78 11.32 -19.44
CA ARG A 71 3.26 11.83 -20.71
C ARG A 71 2.22 10.88 -21.29
N GLU A 72 1.48 11.35 -22.30
CA GLU A 72 0.53 10.52 -23.02
C GLU A 72 1.19 9.22 -23.53
N GLY A 73 0.49 8.09 -23.39
CA GLY A 73 1.01 6.77 -23.75
C GLY A 73 2.01 6.16 -22.76
N MET A 74 2.44 6.89 -21.72
CA MET A 74 3.29 6.31 -20.67
C MET A 74 2.49 5.54 -19.64
N VAL A 75 3.09 4.45 -19.18
CA VAL A 75 2.45 3.51 -18.26
C VAL A 75 3.38 3.17 -17.10
N PRO A 76 2.83 2.71 -15.95
CA PRO A 76 3.66 2.22 -14.86
C PRO A 76 4.56 1.06 -15.33
N VAL A 77 5.88 1.19 -15.16
CA VAL A 77 6.87 0.18 -15.59
C VAL A 77 7.46 -0.61 -14.43
N ASN A 78 7.39 -0.09 -13.19
CA ASN A 78 8.02 -0.69 -12.01
C ASN A 78 7.12 -1.73 -11.30
N GLY A 79 6.01 -2.15 -11.92
CA GLY A 79 5.04 -3.09 -11.36
C GLY A 79 4.82 -4.31 -12.24
N LYS A 80 4.27 -5.38 -11.65
CA LYS A 80 3.74 -6.51 -12.44
C LYS A 80 2.66 -5.99 -13.39
N ARG A 81 2.68 -6.48 -14.62
CA ARG A 81 1.68 -6.16 -15.65
C ARG A 81 0.75 -7.33 -15.86
N CYS A 82 -0.44 -7.04 -16.35
CA CYS A 82 -1.32 -8.04 -16.92
C CYS A 82 -0.56 -8.87 -17.97
N GLY A 83 -0.77 -10.18 -17.96
CA GLY A 83 -0.14 -11.11 -18.90
C GLY A 83 -0.67 -10.99 -20.34
N TYR A 84 -1.69 -10.17 -20.58
CA TYR A 84 -2.19 -9.92 -21.92
C TYR A 84 -1.23 -8.99 -22.69
N PRO A 85 -0.81 -9.35 -23.92
CA PRO A 85 0.11 -8.53 -24.71
C PRO A 85 -0.36 -7.08 -24.87
N GLY A 86 0.54 -6.12 -24.63
CA GLY A 86 0.22 -4.69 -24.72
C GLY A 86 -0.61 -4.13 -23.56
N CYS A 87 -1.10 -4.95 -22.63
CA CYS A 87 -1.84 -4.46 -21.47
C CYS A 87 -0.90 -3.87 -20.41
N ALA A 88 -1.17 -2.61 -20.04
CA ALA A 88 -0.41 -1.92 -19.01
C ALA A 88 -1.08 -1.89 -17.63
N LYS A 89 -2.28 -2.48 -17.50
CA LYS A 89 -2.99 -2.55 -16.23
C LYS A 89 -2.26 -3.50 -15.26
N GLN A 90 -2.34 -3.19 -13.97
CA GLN A 90 -1.88 -4.13 -12.96
C GLN A 90 -2.77 -5.38 -12.96
N PRO A 91 -2.19 -6.58 -12.80
CA PRO A 91 -2.96 -7.79 -12.68
C PRO A 91 -3.60 -7.86 -11.29
N SER A 92 -4.87 -8.25 -11.25
CA SER A 92 -5.62 -8.55 -10.03
C SER A 92 -6.28 -9.91 -10.06
N PHE A 93 -6.46 -10.50 -11.25
CA PHE A 93 -7.12 -11.77 -11.46
C PHE A 93 -6.12 -12.90 -11.65
N GLY A 94 -6.48 -14.09 -11.20
CA GLY A 94 -5.71 -15.32 -11.34
C GLY A 94 -6.58 -16.54 -11.06
N VAL A 95 -5.96 -17.72 -11.05
CA VAL A 95 -6.64 -18.98 -10.77
C VAL A 95 -7.16 -19.02 -9.33
N VAL A 96 -8.32 -19.63 -9.11
CA VAL A 96 -8.91 -19.86 -7.77
C VAL A 96 -7.88 -20.51 -6.84
N GLY A 97 -7.71 -19.94 -5.64
CA GLY A 97 -6.75 -20.43 -4.64
C GLY A 97 -5.29 -20.01 -4.87
N SER A 98 -4.97 -19.42 -6.02
CA SER A 98 -3.64 -18.90 -6.30
C SER A 98 -3.40 -17.54 -5.64
N LYS A 99 -2.18 -17.29 -5.17
CA LYS A 99 -1.72 -15.94 -4.79
C LYS A 99 -1.13 -15.17 -5.98
N LYS A 100 -1.05 -15.80 -7.15
CA LYS A 100 -0.45 -15.22 -8.36
C LYS A 100 -1.51 -14.43 -9.13
N ARG A 101 -1.29 -13.13 -9.21
CA ARG A 101 -2.06 -12.19 -10.06
C ARG A 101 -1.45 -12.22 -11.46
N GLU A 102 -2.24 -12.59 -12.46
CA GLU A 102 -1.79 -12.81 -13.83
C GLU A 102 -2.46 -11.85 -14.81
N PHE A 103 -3.76 -11.60 -14.68
CA PHE A 103 -4.51 -10.75 -15.61
C PHE A 103 -5.21 -9.59 -14.90
N CYS A 104 -5.55 -8.53 -15.64
CA CYS A 104 -6.45 -7.49 -15.13
C CYS A 104 -7.90 -7.92 -15.32
N ALA A 105 -8.85 -7.22 -14.69
CA ALA A 105 -10.28 -7.53 -14.77
C ALA A 105 -10.80 -7.67 -16.21
N LEU A 106 -10.26 -6.87 -17.14
CA LEU A 106 -10.65 -6.85 -18.55
C LEU A 106 -10.13 -8.05 -19.35
N HIS A 107 -9.07 -8.69 -18.88
CA HIS A 107 -8.44 -9.85 -19.54
C HIS A 107 -8.52 -11.12 -18.68
N ALA A 108 -9.40 -11.12 -17.68
CA ALA A 108 -9.70 -12.30 -16.89
C ALA A 108 -10.54 -13.27 -17.75
N THR A 109 -10.18 -14.56 -17.74
CA THR A 109 -11.03 -15.61 -18.34
C THR A 109 -12.10 -16.06 -17.34
N GLY A 110 -13.13 -16.81 -17.78
CA GLY A 110 -14.29 -17.16 -16.97
C GLY A 110 -13.97 -17.83 -15.62
N ASP A 111 -12.91 -18.63 -15.57
CA ASP A 111 -12.46 -19.33 -14.36
C ASP A 111 -11.58 -18.48 -13.44
N MET A 112 -11.18 -17.28 -13.87
CA MET A 112 -10.31 -16.41 -13.09
C MET A 112 -11.10 -15.60 -12.08
N VAL A 113 -10.51 -15.46 -10.90
CA VAL A 113 -11.07 -14.69 -9.80
C VAL A 113 -10.14 -13.56 -9.41
N ASP A 114 -10.68 -12.47 -8.88
CA ASP A 114 -9.86 -11.47 -8.19
C ASP A 114 -9.15 -12.15 -7.00
N VAL A 115 -7.83 -12.29 -7.13
CA VAL A 115 -6.89 -12.82 -6.13
C VAL A 115 -6.04 -11.70 -5.50
N HIS A 116 -6.25 -10.45 -5.92
CA HIS A 116 -5.67 -9.28 -5.28
C HIS A 116 -6.41 -8.98 -3.97
N THR A 117 -7.74 -9.04 -4.00
CA THR A 117 -8.55 -8.85 -2.81
C THR A 117 -8.64 -10.12 -1.98
N ARG A 118 -8.52 -9.98 -0.66
CA ARG A 118 -8.69 -11.12 0.25
C ARG A 118 -10.14 -11.57 0.24
N ARG A 119 -10.33 -12.89 0.19
CA ARG A 119 -11.63 -13.55 0.30
C ARG A 119 -11.75 -14.26 1.64
N CYS A 120 -12.99 -14.52 2.04
CA CYS A 120 -13.30 -15.40 3.15
C CYS A 120 -12.58 -16.74 3.00
N GLY A 121 -12.04 -17.27 4.10
CA GLY A 121 -11.30 -18.52 4.14
C GLY A 121 -12.14 -19.78 3.89
N ARG A 122 -13.47 -19.65 3.77
CA ARG A 122 -14.34 -20.77 3.38
C ARG A 122 -14.21 -21.01 1.87
N PRO A 123 -13.86 -22.23 1.43
CA PRO A 123 -13.84 -22.59 0.01
C PRO A 123 -15.15 -22.21 -0.69
N GLY A 124 -15.05 -21.61 -1.88
CA GLY A 124 -16.20 -21.17 -2.67
C GLY A 124 -16.85 -19.86 -2.21
N CYS A 125 -16.43 -19.25 -1.10
CA CYS A 125 -16.99 -17.96 -0.67
C CYS A 125 -16.32 -16.78 -1.38
N SER A 126 -17.11 -15.95 -2.07
CA SER A 126 -16.65 -14.72 -2.74
C SER A 126 -16.70 -13.47 -1.85
N LYS A 127 -17.22 -13.56 -0.62
CA LYS A 127 -17.35 -12.42 0.30
C LYS A 127 -15.98 -12.01 0.87
N HIS A 128 -15.80 -10.72 1.12
CA HIS A 128 -14.64 -10.23 1.85
C HIS A 128 -14.67 -10.68 3.32
N PRO A 129 -13.51 -11.03 3.89
CA PRO A 129 -13.44 -11.38 5.29
C PRO A 129 -13.54 -10.11 6.14
N SER A 130 -14.35 -10.18 7.20
CA SER A 130 -14.47 -9.14 8.22
C SER A 130 -14.30 -9.66 9.64
N PHE A 131 -14.37 -10.97 9.83
CA PHE A 131 -14.30 -11.66 11.11
C PHE A 131 -12.95 -12.35 11.30
N GLY A 132 -12.43 -12.29 12.52
CA GLY A 132 -11.14 -12.86 12.92
C GLY A 132 -11.00 -12.98 14.43
N VAL A 133 -9.80 -13.32 14.88
CA VAL A 133 -9.48 -13.47 16.31
C VAL A 133 -9.51 -12.13 17.03
N ALA A 134 -10.07 -12.11 18.24
CA ALA A 134 -10.14 -10.91 19.07
C ALA A 134 -8.74 -10.30 19.33
N GLY A 135 -8.64 -8.98 19.21
CA GLY A 135 -7.36 -8.26 19.29
C GLY A 135 -6.46 -8.36 18.05
N GLY A 136 -6.80 -9.23 17.09
CA GLY A 136 -6.12 -9.34 15.82
C GLY A 136 -6.53 -8.26 14.81
N LYS A 137 -5.64 -7.95 13.85
CA LYS A 137 -5.93 -7.08 12.69
C LYS A 137 -6.31 -7.87 11.42
N LYS A 138 -6.28 -9.20 11.51
CA LYS A 138 -6.43 -10.10 10.37
C LYS A 138 -7.85 -10.67 10.37
N ALA A 139 -8.65 -10.27 9.39
CA ALA A 139 -9.91 -10.95 9.10
C ALA A 139 -9.64 -12.16 8.19
N ASP A 140 -10.20 -13.31 8.57
CA ASP A 140 -10.06 -14.57 7.84
C ASP A 140 -11.40 -15.07 7.29
N PHE A 141 -12.53 -14.72 7.92
CA PHE A 141 -13.85 -15.16 7.49
C PHE A 141 -14.82 -14.00 7.30
N CYS A 142 -15.84 -14.17 6.47
CA CYS A 142 -16.95 -13.23 6.40
C CYS A 142 -17.92 -13.46 7.57
N SER A 143 -18.87 -12.57 7.79
CA SER A 143 -19.86 -12.69 8.88
C SER A 143 -20.63 -14.02 8.87
N LEU A 144 -20.94 -14.57 7.70
CA LEU A 144 -21.66 -15.83 7.57
C LEU A 144 -20.81 -17.07 7.90
N HIS A 145 -19.49 -16.93 7.84
CA HIS A 145 -18.55 -18.04 8.05
C HIS A 145 -17.66 -17.79 9.26
N ALA A 146 -18.05 -16.84 10.11
CA ALA A 146 -17.42 -16.62 11.40
C ALA A 146 -17.60 -17.89 12.25
N ILE A 147 -16.51 -18.37 12.82
CA ILE A 147 -16.51 -19.50 13.76
C ILE A 147 -16.68 -18.94 15.17
N ASP A 148 -17.12 -19.77 16.12
CA ASP A 148 -17.28 -19.38 17.52
C ASP A 148 -16.06 -18.63 18.07
N GLY A 149 -16.32 -17.54 18.80
CA GLY A 149 -15.30 -16.63 19.32
C GLY A 149 -14.72 -15.62 18.33
N MET A 150 -15.05 -15.67 17.04
CA MET A 150 -14.60 -14.65 16.08
C MET A 150 -15.40 -13.34 16.20
N ILE A 151 -14.70 -12.22 16.09
CA ILE A 151 -15.28 -10.87 16.13
C ILE A 151 -15.04 -10.15 14.80
N ASN A 152 -15.82 -9.11 14.52
CA ASN A 152 -15.52 -8.20 13.41
C ASN A 152 -14.27 -7.37 13.75
N VAL A 153 -13.14 -7.66 13.07
CA VAL A 153 -11.83 -7.02 13.29
C VAL A 153 -11.57 -5.85 12.31
N ILE A 154 -12.48 -5.60 11.38
CA ILE A 154 -12.37 -4.52 10.38
C ILE A 154 -13.07 -3.25 10.88
N SER A 155 -14.22 -3.41 11.53
CA SER A 155 -14.91 -2.32 12.21
C SER A 155 -14.06 -1.83 13.39
N LYS A 156 -14.06 -0.51 13.64
CA LYS A 156 -13.47 0.02 14.87
C LYS A 156 -14.17 -0.61 16.08
N SER A 157 -13.40 -1.27 16.93
CA SER A 157 -13.85 -1.75 18.23
C SER A 157 -13.96 -0.59 19.22
N CYS A 158 -14.73 -0.81 20.28
CA CYS A 158 -14.78 0.07 21.44
C CYS A 158 -13.36 0.29 22.01
N ALA A 159 -13.08 1.52 22.44
CA ALA A 159 -11.81 1.90 23.06
C ALA A 159 -11.65 1.36 24.49
N PHE A 160 -12.72 0.84 25.10
CA PHE A 160 -12.67 0.22 26.42
C PHE A 160 -11.90 -1.10 26.37
N ALA A 161 -10.94 -1.29 27.27
CA ALA A 161 -10.08 -2.47 27.30
C ALA A 161 -10.89 -3.76 27.42
N GLY A 162 -10.57 -4.76 26.58
CA GLY A 162 -11.30 -6.03 26.52
C GLY A 162 -12.70 -5.95 25.89
N CYS A 163 -13.13 -4.80 25.35
CA CYS A 163 -14.40 -4.67 24.65
C CYS A 163 -14.24 -4.74 23.13
N TYR A 164 -14.79 -5.80 22.55
CA TYR A 164 -14.74 -6.04 21.11
C TYR A 164 -16.02 -5.67 20.36
N LYS A 165 -16.98 -5.03 21.05
CA LYS A 165 -18.18 -4.49 20.40
C LYS A 165 -17.80 -3.34 19.47
N GLN A 166 -18.53 -3.20 18.36
CA GLN A 166 -18.31 -2.11 17.42
C GLN A 166 -18.51 -0.75 18.11
N ALA A 167 -17.54 0.14 17.96
CA ALA A 167 -17.68 1.53 18.36
C ALA A 167 -18.76 2.20 17.51
N SER A 168 -19.67 2.89 18.17
CA SER A 168 -20.81 3.60 17.58
C SER A 168 -21.07 4.95 18.22
N TYR A 169 -20.52 5.18 19.42
CA TYR A 169 -20.70 6.38 20.20
C TYR A 169 -19.44 7.23 20.19
N GLY A 170 -19.64 8.54 20.22
CA GLY A 170 -18.59 9.55 20.26
C GLY A 170 -19.15 10.91 20.67
N ILE A 171 -18.30 11.93 20.63
CA ILE A 171 -18.67 13.32 20.95
C ILE A 171 -19.68 13.85 19.91
N ASP A 172 -20.68 14.60 20.36
CA ASP A 172 -21.63 15.25 19.46
C ASP A 172 -20.91 16.17 18.44
N GLY A 173 -21.36 16.13 17.18
CA GLY A 173 -20.70 16.83 16.07
C GLY A 173 -19.42 16.16 15.54
N SER A 174 -18.91 15.11 16.18
CA SER A 174 -17.73 14.37 15.71
C SER A 174 -18.09 13.18 14.82
N LYS A 175 -17.26 12.90 13.80
CA LYS A 175 -17.31 11.65 13.02
C LYS A 175 -16.54 10.51 13.68
N LYS A 176 -15.86 10.75 14.80
CA LYS A 176 -15.06 9.75 15.51
C LYS A 176 -15.96 8.91 16.41
N ARG A 177 -16.07 7.62 16.07
CA ARG A 177 -16.60 6.57 16.94
C ARG A 177 -15.49 6.03 17.84
N GLU A 178 -15.74 6.02 19.14
CA GLU A 178 -14.75 5.64 20.16
C GLU A 178 -15.29 4.53 21.06
N PHE A 179 -16.54 4.61 21.48
CA PHE A 179 -17.12 3.63 22.42
C PHE A 179 -18.32 2.91 21.83
N CYS A 180 -18.66 1.74 22.37
CA CYS A 180 -19.94 1.10 22.10
C CYS A 180 -21.02 1.69 23.02
N ALA A 181 -22.30 1.42 22.74
CA ALA A 181 -23.42 1.91 23.56
C ALA A 181 -23.25 1.66 25.08
N ARG A 182 -22.67 0.51 25.46
CA ARG A 182 -22.46 0.14 26.87
C ARG A 182 -21.36 0.93 27.56
N HIS A 183 -20.37 1.41 26.81
CA HIS A 183 -19.22 2.15 27.36
C HIS A 183 -19.23 3.62 26.93
N ALA A 184 -20.36 4.10 26.43
CA ALA A 184 -20.56 5.51 26.14
C ALA A 184 -20.56 6.28 27.47
N ALA A 185 -19.71 7.30 27.57
CA ALA A 185 -19.74 8.22 28.70
C ALA A 185 -20.96 9.16 28.59
N ASP A 186 -21.31 9.82 29.69
CA ASP A 186 -22.35 10.83 29.69
C ASP A 186 -22.06 11.92 28.64
N GLY A 187 -23.09 12.33 27.89
CA GLY A 187 -22.98 13.27 26.77
C GLY A 187 -22.48 12.67 25.45
N MET A 188 -22.11 11.39 25.38
CA MET A 188 -21.77 10.74 24.09
C MET A 188 -23.03 10.34 23.32
N VAL A 189 -23.02 10.56 22.00
CA VAL A 189 -24.14 10.25 21.11
C VAL A 189 -23.77 9.18 20.09
N ASN A 190 -24.78 8.49 19.54
CA ASN A 190 -24.57 7.57 18.42
C ASN A 190 -24.23 8.36 17.14
N VAL A 191 -22.97 8.32 16.73
CA VAL A 191 -22.45 9.06 15.58
C VAL A 191 -22.51 8.28 14.27
N ILE A 192 -23.06 7.05 14.28
CA ILE A 192 -23.29 6.25 13.06
C ILE A 192 -24.55 6.69 12.33
N SER A 193 -25.59 7.08 13.09
CA SER A 193 -26.92 7.37 12.55
C SER A 193 -27.08 8.79 11.98
N LYS A 194 -26.11 9.69 12.16
CA LYS A 194 -26.14 11.08 11.65
C LYS A 194 -25.46 11.19 10.27
N ARG A 195 -25.79 10.28 9.34
CA ARG A 195 -25.22 10.29 7.98
C ARG A 195 -26.03 11.16 7.03
#